data_AF-A0A2N9ME27-F1
#
_entry.id   AF-A0A2N9ME27-F1
#
_cell.length_a   1.000
_cell.length_b   1.000
_cell.length_c   1.000
_cell.angle_alpha   90.00
_cell.angle_beta   90.00
_cell.angle_gamma   90.00
#
_symmetry.space_group_name_H-M   'P 1'
#
loop_
_entity.id
_entity.type
_entity.pdbx_description
1 polymer ?
#
loop_
_entity_poly.entity_id
_entity_poly.type
_entity_poly.pdbx_seq_one_letter_code
_entity_poly.pdbx_strand_id
1 'polypeptide(L)'
;MDVARGDAIDFDPGAIPLPQVTKNTAGYPLRPGMDWVDLFVGSEGTLGVVTEARLRLLPAAKAVLGGVVFFTSDDQAIDFVELSRSQAAPPMIEYMDANSLAMLRGRYSDIPANAAAAILIEQELESDDDPELDRWLERIEGSGALSEGSWFALSAADRERFRQFRHALPELVNDTVRRSGALKMNTDYAVPFARNREMLACYRRRLDEEFPGRYVIFGHIGDAHVHVNLFSSPDNPRHATDLLLEFARQAVAFGGTVSAEHGLGKRKAHLLKLQYTEEQLEAMRAVKRRLDPQDILGRGTLFGA
;
A
#
# COMPACT_ATOMS: atom_id res chain seq x y z
N MET A 1 -20.53 -4.17 -23.23
CA MET A 1 -19.87 -5.45 -23.58
C MET A 1 -20.11 -6.39 -22.42
N ASP A 2 -20.44 -7.64 -22.68
CA ASP A 2 -20.46 -8.70 -21.65
C ASP A 2 -19.24 -9.57 -21.93
N VAL A 3 -18.30 -9.60 -20.98
CA VAL A 3 -16.97 -10.22 -21.14
C VAL A 3 -16.57 -10.93 -19.85
N ALA A 4 -15.85 -12.04 -20.01
CA ALA A 4 -15.34 -12.87 -18.94
C ALA A 4 -13.82 -13.04 -19.05
N ARG A 5 -13.22 -13.58 -17.99
CA ARG A 5 -11.81 -13.98 -18.02
C ARG A 5 -11.59 -15.03 -19.11
N GLY A 6 -10.57 -14.82 -19.93
CA GLY A 6 -10.27 -15.64 -21.11
C GLY A 6 -10.87 -15.11 -22.43
N ASP A 7 -11.78 -14.12 -22.38
CA ASP A 7 -12.26 -13.46 -23.60
C ASP A 7 -11.19 -12.49 -24.11
N ALA A 8 -10.37 -12.96 -25.05
CA ALA A 8 -9.26 -12.20 -25.60
C ALA A 8 -9.73 -10.87 -26.20
N ILE A 9 -8.92 -9.83 -26.03
CA ILE A 9 -9.14 -8.56 -26.72
C ILE A 9 -8.94 -8.71 -28.23
N ASP A 10 -9.66 -7.92 -29.02
CA ASP A 10 -9.72 -8.05 -30.49
C ASP A 10 -8.63 -7.26 -31.24
N PHE A 11 -7.58 -6.84 -30.54
CA PHE A 11 -6.47 -6.06 -31.07
C PHE A 11 -5.18 -6.34 -30.30
N ASP A 12 -4.03 -6.04 -30.91
CA ASP A 12 -2.74 -6.09 -30.21
C ASP A 12 -2.60 -4.86 -29.30
N PRO A 13 -2.55 -5.03 -27.96
CA PRO A 13 -2.38 -3.90 -27.04
C PRO A 13 -0.91 -3.44 -26.97
N GLY A 14 0.03 -4.16 -27.59
CA GLY A 14 1.45 -4.01 -27.33
C GLY A 14 1.86 -4.65 -25.99
N ALA A 15 3.07 -4.33 -25.54
CA ALA A 15 3.64 -4.88 -24.31
C ALA A 15 4.30 -3.79 -23.48
N ILE A 16 3.93 -3.70 -22.21
CA ILE A 16 4.55 -2.80 -21.23
C ILE A 16 5.11 -3.64 -20.09
N PRO A 17 6.42 -3.56 -19.79
CA PRO A 17 7.01 -4.23 -18.65
C PRO A 17 6.29 -3.85 -17.35
N LEU A 18 5.89 -4.86 -16.59
CA LEU A 18 5.29 -4.65 -15.27
C LEU A 18 6.40 -4.52 -14.21
N PRO A 19 6.23 -3.63 -13.22
CA PRO A 19 7.13 -3.56 -12.08
C PRO A 19 7.08 -4.87 -11.28
N GLN A 20 8.20 -5.25 -10.66
CA GLN A 20 8.32 -6.49 -9.87
C GLN A 20 7.78 -6.29 -8.45
N VAL A 21 6.51 -5.92 -8.35
CA VAL A 21 5.81 -5.59 -7.10
C VAL A 21 4.53 -6.40 -6.98
N THR A 22 4.05 -6.59 -5.75
CA THR A 22 2.79 -7.32 -5.52
C THR A 22 1.57 -6.53 -6.02
N LYS A 23 1.63 -5.19 -5.98
CA LYS A 23 0.52 -4.30 -6.29
C LYS A 23 0.96 -3.21 -7.25
N ASN A 24 0.24 -3.05 -8.37
CA ASN A 24 0.45 -1.96 -9.32
C ASN A 24 -0.88 -1.57 -9.97
N THR A 25 -1.23 -0.29 -9.87
CA THR A 25 -2.41 0.33 -10.50
C THR A 25 -2.04 1.49 -11.41
N ALA A 26 -0.75 1.71 -11.67
CA ALA A 26 -0.29 2.80 -12.54
C ALA A 26 -0.47 2.42 -14.03
N GLY A 27 -1.39 3.09 -14.72
CA GLY A 27 -1.60 2.92 -16.16
C GLY A 27 -2.21 1.57 -16.53
N TYR A 28 -2.11 1.20 -17.82
CA TYR A 28 -2.70 -0.05 -18.32
C TYR A 28 -1.67 -1.19 -18.35
N PRO A 29 -2.00 -2.40 -17.86
CA PRO A 29 -1.09 -3.55 -17.85
C PRO A 29 -1.04 -4.25 -19.22
N LEU A 30 -0.63 -3.52 -20.26
CA LEU A 30 -0.68 -4.00 -21.64
C LEU A 30 0.27 -5.18 -21.86
N ARG A 31 -0.27 -6.30 -22.31
CA ARG A 31 0.48 -7.51 -22.62
C ARG A 31 -0.19 -8.31 -23.75
N PRO A 32 0.58 -9.00 -24.60
CA PRO A 32 0.03 -9.88 -25.63
C PRO A 32 -0.87 -10.96 -25.03
N GLY A 33 -2.01 -11.23 -25.68
CA GLY A 33 -2.94 -12.27 -25.27
C GLY A 33 -3.72 -12.00 -23.98
N MET A 34 -3.78 -10.75 -23.51
CA MET A 34 -4.66 -10.38 -22.40
C MET A 34 -6.13 -10.48 -22.77
N ASP A 35 -6.98 -10.60 -21.74
CA ASP A 35 -8.43 -10.57 -21.90
C ASP A 35 -9.02 -9.18 -21.61
N TRP A 36 -10.30 -9.01 -21.94
CA TRP A 36 -11.00 -7.75 -21.68
C TRP A 36 -11.05 -7.41 -20.18
N VAL A 37 -11.14 -8.39 -19.28
CA VAL A 37 -11.18 -8.13 -17.83
C VAL A 37 -9.87 -7.49 -17.37
N ASP A 38 -8.73 -8.03 -17.81
CA ASP A 38 -7.40 -7.49 -17.50
C ASP A 38 -7.22 -6.05 -18.00
N LEU A 39 -7.85 -5.69 -19.12
CA LEU A 39 -7.76 -4.34 -19.69
C LEU A 39 -8.58 -3.31 -18.89
N PHE A 40 -9.77 -3.71 -18.43
CA PHE A 40 -10.68 -2.81 -17.72
C PHE A 40 -10.31 -2.65 -16.24
N VAL A 41 -9.77 -3.69 -15.59
CA VAL A 41 -9.34 -3.63 -14.18
C VAL A 41 -8.18 -2.64 -14.05
N GLY A 42 -8.35 -1.61 -13.20
CA GLY A 42 -7.36 -0.55 -13.03
C GLY A 42 -7.39 0.56 -14.08
N SER A 43 -8.33 0.52 -15.04
CA SER A 43 -8.46 1.57 -16.07
C SER A 43 -8.96 2.92 -15.55
N GLU A 44 -9.35 3.03 -14.28
CA GLU A 44 -9.84 4.28 -13.67
C GLU A 44 -10.99 4.96 -14.45
N GLY A 45 -11.82 4.16 -15.14
CA GLY A 45 -12.97 4.64 -15.90
C GLY A 45 -12.62 5.37 -17.21
N THR A 46 -11.36 5.31 -17.66
CA THR A 46 -10.94 5.91 -18.93
C THR A 46 -11.31 5.08 -20.14
N LEU A 47 -11.59 3.78 -19.98
CA LEU A 47 -11.89 2.86 -21.09
C LEU A 47 -13.36 2.44 -21.17
N GLY A 48 -14.15 2.75 -20.14
CA GLY A 48 -15.59 2.50 -20.10
C GLY A 48 -16.15 2.58 -18.69
N VAL A 49 -17.44 2.27 -18.55
CA VAL A 49 -18.15 2.22 -17.27
C VAL A 49 -18.49 0.77 -16.98
N VAL A 50 -17.95 0.23 -15.89
CA VAL A 50 -18.32 -1.10 -15.39
C VAL A 50 -19.65 -0.98 -14.67
N THR A 51 -20.66 -1.69 -15.16
CA THR A 51 -22.03 -1.66 -14.62
C THR A 51 -22.32 -2.88 -13.74
N GLU A 52 -21.70 -4.02 -14.05
CA GLU A 52 -21.86 -5.28 -13.34
C GLU A 52 -20.51 -6.02 -13.28
N ALA A 53 -20.29 -6.82 -12.23
CA ALA A 53 -19.09 -7.64 -12.09
C ALA A 53 -19.43 -8.97 -11.42
N ARG A 54 -18.87 -10.07 -11.92
CA ARG A 54 -18.92 -11.39 -11.27
C ARG A 54 -17.58 -11.66 -10.59
N LEU A 55 -17.62 -11.89 -9.28
CA LEU A 55 -16.43 -12.15 -8.47
C LEU A 55 -16.39 -13.61 -8.03
N ARG A 56 -15.17 -14.17 -7.96
CA ARG A 56 -14.92 -15.47 -7.32
C ARG A 56 -14.74 -15.25 -5.82
N LEU A 57 -15.52 -15.95 -5.01
CA LEU A 57 -15.35 -15.95 -3.55
C LEU A 57 -14.34 -17.03 -3.13
N LEU A 58 -13.60 -16.75 -2.07
CA LEU A 58 -12.76 -17.73 -1.38
C LEU A 58 -13.52 -18.31 -0.18
N PRO A 59 -13.19 -19.54 0.27
CA PRO A 59 -13.70 -20.06 1.53
C PRO A 59 -13.36 -19.11 2.69
N ALA A 60 -14.24 -19.03 3.68
CA ALA A 60 -13.93 -18.30 4.91
C ALA A 60 -12.87 -19.08 5.72
N ALA A 61 -11.92 -18.36 6.31
CA ALA A 61 -10.96 -18.94 7.25
C ALA A 61 -11.68 -19.60 8.43
N LYS A 62 -11.17 -20.75 8.88
CA LYS A 62 -11.77 -21.50 9.99
C LYS A 62 -11.49 -20.83 11.32
N ALA A 63 -10.26 -20.36 11.51
CA ALA A 63 -9.83 -19.52 12.62
C ALA A 63 -8.83 -18.47 12.11
N VAL A 64 -8.64 -17.39 12.87
CA VAL A 64 -7.71 -16.30 12.54
C VAL A 64 -7.00 -15.84 13.79
N LEU A 65 -5.67 -15.88 13.76
CA LEU A 65 -4.82 -15.21 14.74
C LEU A 65 -4.61 -13.76 14.29
N GLY A 66 -5.05 -12.81 15.12
CA GLY A 66 -4.69 -11.40 15.02
C GLY A 66 -3.59 -11.05 16.03
N GLY A 67 -2.66 -10.19 15.65
CA GLY A 67 -1.60 -9.71 16.54
C GLY A 67 -1.22 -8.26 16.31
N VAL A 68 -0.93 -7.54 17.39
CA VAL A 68 -0.26 -6.23 17.39
C VAL A 68 1.04 -6.39 18.17
N VAL A 69 2.16 -6.48 17.44
CA VAL A 69 3.48 -6.74 18.01
C VAL A 69 4.28 -5.45 18.03
N PHE A 70 4.74 -5.03 19.21
CA PHE A 70 5.49 -3.78 19.38
C PHE A 70 7.00 -4.00 19.44
N PHE A 71 7.75 -3.04 18.89
CA PHE A 71 9.21 -3.09 18.81
C PHE A 71 9.83 -1.79 19.29
N THR A 72 11.09 -1.86 19.77
CA THR A 72 11.85 -0.68 20.22
C THR A 72 12.59 0.03 19.09
N SER A 73 12.64 -0.59 17.90
CA SER A 73 13.14 0.04 16.69
C SER A 73 12.42 -0.49 15.45
N ASP A 74 12.42 0.30 14.38
CA ASP A 74 11.93 -0.14 13.08
C ASP A 74 12.72 -1.33 12.52
N ASP A 75 14.04 -1.37 12.77
CA ASP A 75 14.88 -2.41 12.19
C ASP A 75 14.50 -3.79 12.75
N GLN A 76 14.19 -3.88 14.06
CA GLN A 76 13.61 -5.10 14.65
C GLN A 76 12.26 -5.46 14.03
N ALA A 77 11.40 -4.46 13.80
CA ALA A 77 10.10 -4.68 13.17
C ALA A 77 10.26 -5.20 11.73
N ILE A 78 11.20 -4.64 10.95
CA ILE A 78 11.50 -5.06 9.58
C ILE A 78 12.09 -6.48 9.57
N ASP A 79 13.02 -6.79 10.47
CA ASP A 79 13.58 -8.15 10.63
C ASP A 79 12.45 -9.17 10.90
N PHE A 80 11.50 -8.82 11.76
CA PHE A 80 10.33 -9.65 12.05
C PHE A 80 9.43 -9.85 10.84
N VAL A 81 9.20 -8.81 10.02
CA VAL A 81 8.41 -8.91 8.77
C VAL A 81 9.09 -9.83 7.76
N GLU A 82 10.39 -9.67 7.54
CA GLU A 82 11.17 -10.52 6.62
C GLU A 82 11.14 -11.99 7.07
N LEU A 83 11.36 -12.24 8.37
CA LEU A 83 11.26 -13.57 8.97
C LEU A 83 9.88 -14.18 8.76
N SER A 84 8.83 -13.43 9.14
CA SER A 84 7.44 -13.90 9.08
C SER A 84 7.00 -14.27 7.66
N ARG A 85 7.37 -13.46 6.67
CA ARG A 85 7.05 -13.75 5.25
C ARG A 85 7.80 -14.97 4.73
N SER A 86 9.03 -15.19 5.17
CA SER A 86 9.81 -16.35 4.76
C SER A 86 9.29 -17.68 5.33
N GLN A 87 8.48 -17.63 6.40
CA GLN A 87 8.05 -18.82 7.13
C GLN A 87 6.54 -19.10 7.13
N ALA A 88 5.68 -18.09 7.10
CA ALA A 88 4.23 -18.26 7.35
C ALA A 88 3.30 -17.64 6.29
N ALA A 89 3.83 -16.92 5.31
CA ALA A 89 3.08 -16.23 4.25
C ALA A 89 1.72 -15.63 4.69
N PRO A 90 1.68 -14.85 5.80
CA PRO A 90 0.43 -14.36 6.35
C PRO A 90 -0.31 -13.45 5.35
N PRO A 91 -1.66 -13.52 5.33
CA PRO A 91 -2.49 -12.70 4.43
C PRO A 91 -2.37 -11.19 4.72
N MET A 92 -2.02 -10.80 5.94
CA MET A 92 -1.86 -9.39 6.31
C MET A 92 -0.62 -9.18 7.17
N ILE A 93 0.22 -8.23 6.77
CA ILE A 93 1.26 -7.63 7.60
C ILE A 93 1.25 -6.13 7.36
N GLU A 94 0.99 -5.38 8.41
CA GLU A 94 0.87 -3.93 8.43
C GLU A 94 1.91 -3.34 9.39
N TYR A 95 2.42 -2.15 9.08
CA TYR A 95 3.43 -1.46 9.87
C TYR A 95 2.91 -0.10 10.35
N MET A 96 3.41 0.35 11.51
CA MET A 96 3.23 1.69 12.04
C MET A 96 4.53 2.18 12.69
N ASP A 97 4.99 3.37 12.32
CA ASP A 97 6.19 4.01 12.87
C ASP A 97 5.96 4.70 14.23
N ALA A 98 7.04 5.22 14.83
CA ALA A 98 7.00 5.88 16.13
C ALA A 98 6.04 7.09 16.16
N ASN A 99 6.01 7.88 15.09
CA ASN A 99 5.11 9.03 14.98
C ASN A 99 3.64 8.58 14.88
N SER A 100 3.36 7.48 14.16
CA SER A 100 2.04 6.85 14.10
C SER A 100 1.57 6.42 15.49
N LEU A 101 2.43 5.71 16.23
CA LEU A 101 2.14 5.27 17.59
C LEU A 101 1.91 6.46 18.53
N ALA A 102 2.69 7.53 18.40
CA ALA A 102 2.51 8.75 19.20
C ALA A 102 1.13 9.38 18.98
N MET A 103 0.63 9.41 17.73
CA MET A 103 -0.73 9.90 17.45
C MET A 103 -1.81 9.00 18.07
N LEU A 104 -1.58 7.69 18.12
CA LEU A 104 -2.54 6.71 18.62
C LEU A 104 -2.60 6.65 20.16
N ARG A 105 -1.51 6.98 20.86
CA ARG A 105 -1.43 6.91 22.34
C ARG A 105 -2.55 7.65 23.07
N GLY A 106 -3.07 8.74 22.50
CA GLY A 106 -4.20 9.47 23.08
C GLY A 106 -5.52 8.68 23.10
N ARG A 107 -5.69 7.69 22.21
CA ARG A 107 -6.85 6.79 22.14
C ARG A 107 -6.55 5.39 22.71
N TYR A 108 -5.29 4.97 22.68
CA TYR A 108 -4.84 3.64 23.08
C TYR A 108 -3.68 3.77 24.08
N SER A 109 -4.02 3.86 25.37
CA SER A 109 -3.05 4.02 26.47
C SER A 109 -2.15 2.81 26.67
N ASP A 110 -2.58 1.64 26.19
CA ASP A 110 -1.89 0.36 26.38
C ASP A 110 -0.70 0.18 25.41
N ILE A 111 -0.48 1.13 24.50
CA ILE A 111 0.72 1.13 23.64
C ILE A 111 1.94 1.35 24.54
N PRO A 112 2.95 0.46 24.52
CA PRO A 112 4.14 0.62 25.34
C PRO A 112 4.85 1.97 25.12
N ALA A 113 5.29 2.59 26.22
CA ALA A 113 5.91 3.92 26.17
C ALA A 113 7.21 3.94 25.35
N ASN A 114 7.97 2.84 25.36
CA ASN A 114 9.20 2.65 24.61
C ASN A 114 9.00 1.99 23.23
N ALA A 115 7.75 1.78 22.79
CA ALA A 115 7.49 1.31 21.43
C ALA A 115 7.81 2.40 20.41
N ALA A 116 8.63 2.04 19.42
CA ALA A 116 9.01 2.87 18.27
C ALA A 116 8.47 2.32 16.94
N ALA A 117 8.00 1.08 16.92
CA ALA A 117 7.31 0.50 15.76
C ALA A 117 6.26 -0.53 16.23
N ALA A 118 5.26 -0.77 15.40
CA ALA A 118 4.32 -1.87 15.58
C ALA A 118 4.09 -2.61 14.27
N ILE A 119 3.94 -3.93 14.37
CA ILE A 119 3.52 -4.81 13.27
C ILE A 119 2.15 -5.40 13.62
N LEU A 120 1.20 -5.17 12.73
CA LEU A 120 -0.11 -5.81 12.76
C LEU A 120 -0.09 -7.03 11.86
N ILE A 121 -0.44 -8.20 12.40
CA ILE A 121 -0.54 -9.45 11.64
C ILE A 121 -1.95 -10.02 11.69
N GLU A 122 -2.37 -10.63 10.59
CA GLU A 122 -3.42 -11.64 10.60
C GLU A 122 -2.89 -12.91 9.95
N GLN A 123 -3.15 -14.05 10.57
CA GLN A 123 -2.82 -15.38 10.08
C GLN A 123 -4.10 -16.22 10.05
N GLU A 124 -4.41 -16.79 8.88
CA GLU A 124 -5.45 -17.82 8.76
C GLU A 124 -4.94 -19.13 9.35
N LEU A 125 -5.80 -19.79 10.13
CA LEU A 125 -5.54 -21.06 10.80
C LEU A 125 -6.56 -22.11 10.37
N GLU A 126 -6.16 -23.38 10.39
CA GLU A 126 -7.02 -24.51 10.09
C GLU A 126 -7.94 -24.89 11.26
N SER A 127 -7.59 -24.48 12.48
CA SER A 127 -8.38 -24.67 13.70
C SER A 127 -7.88 -23.74 14.82
N ASP A 128 -8.58 -23.68 15.95
CA ASP A 128 -8.14 -22.91 17.12
C ASP A 128 -6.84 -23.46 17.74
N ASP A 129 -6.58 -24.77 17.59
CA ASP A 129 -5.36 -25.46 18.08
C ASP A 129 -4.31 -25.71 16.98
N ASP A 130 -4.30 -24.86 15.94
CA ASP A 130 -3.34 -25.00 14.84
C ASP A 130 -1.89 -24.79 15.34
N PRO A 131 -0.93 -25.72 15.04
CA PRO A 131 0.48 -25.55 15.41
C PRO A 131 1.14 -24.28 14.90
N GLU A 132 0.55 -23.61 13.90
CA GLU A 132 1.00 -22.31 13.43
C GLU A 132 0.93 -21.23 14.52
N LEU A 133 0.04 -21.37 15.51
CA LEU A 133 -0.04 -20.49 16.68
C LEU A 133 1.27 -20.52 17.48
N ASP A 134 1.76 -21.72 17.83
CA ASP A 134 3.01 -21.90 18.57
C ASP A 134 4.20 -21.33 17.78
N ARG A 135 4.25 -21.57 16.46
CA ARG A 135 5.29 -21.00 15.59
C ARG A 135 5.27 -19.48 15.56
N TRP A 136 4.10 -18.85 15.62
CA TRP A 136 4.00 -17.39 15.73
C TRP A 136 4.51 -16.88 17.07
N LEU A 137 4.17 -17.56 18.17
CA LEU A 137 4.69 -17.22 19.50
C LEU A 137 6.22 -17.32 19.53
N GLU A 138 6.80 -18.42 19.03
CA GLU A 138 8.25 -18.60 18.92
C GLU A 138 8.92 -17.51 18.08
N ARG A 139 8.33 -17.14 16.94
CA ARG A 139 8.83 -16.04 16.08
C ARG A 139 8.83 -14.71 16.82
N ILE A 140 7.79 -14.42 17.58
CA ILE A 140 7.66 -13.16 18.33
C ILE A 140 8.68 -13.12 19.47
N GLU A 141 8.77 -14.19 20.26
CA GLU A 141 9.74 -14.29 21.36
C GLU A 141 11.19 -14.18 20.87
N GLY A 142 11.51 -14.81 19.73
CA GLY A 142 12.83 -14.75 19.11
C GLY A 142 13.17 -13.42 18.43
N SER A 143 12.22 -12.51 18.25
CA SER A 143 12.40 -11.24 17.52
C SER A 143 12.86 -10.06 18.37
N GLY A 144 12.91 -10.21 19.69
CA GLY A 144 13.18 -9.10 20.62
C GLY A 144 12.03 -8.09 20.69
N ALA A 145 10.82 -8.49 20.32
CA ALA A 145 9.60 -7.72 20.51
C ALA A 145 9.35 -7.39 21.99
N LEU A 146 8.56 -6.35 22.23
CA LEU A 146 7.99 -6.05 23.54
C LEU A 146 6.82 -7.00 23.81
N SER A 147 7.13 -8.28 24.03
CA SER A 147 6.13 -9.36 24.09
C SER A 147 5.06 -9.13 25.16
N GLU A 148 5.44 -8.65 26.35
CA GLU A 148 4.49 -8.34 27.44
C GLU A 148 3.51 -7.21 27.10
N GLY A 149 3.91 -6.29 26.22
CA GLY A 149 3.09 -5.17 25.76
C GLY A 149 2.33 -5.44 24.47
N SER A 150 2.59 -6.57 23.80
CA SER A 150 1.99 -6.95 22.53
C SER A 150 0.61 -7.57 22.73
N TRP A 151 -0.27 -7.42 21.75
CA TRP A 151 -1.67 -7.83 21.86
C TRP A 151 -1.96 -8.99 20.92
N PHE A 152 -2.76 -9.96 21.37
CA PHE A 152 -3.15 -11.13 20.57
C PHE A 152 -4.66 -11.34 20.61
N ALA A 153 -5.20 -11.83 19.50
CA ALA A 153 -6.62 -12.04 19.29
C ALA A 153 -6.87 -13.37 18.60
N LEU A 154 -7.59 -14.28 19.27
CA LEU A 154 -8.22 -15.45 18.64
C LEU A 154 -9.75 -15.24 18.51
N SER A 155 -10.33 -14.37 19.34
CA SER A 155 -11.76 -14.08 19.32
C SER A 155 -12.12 -13.03 18.25
N ALA A 156 -13.36 -13.07 17.76
CA ALA A 156 -13.87 -12.06 16.84
C ALA A 156 -13.92 -10.64 17.45
N ALA A 157 -14.15 -10.53 18.77
CA ALA A 157 -14.22 -9.26 19.47
C ALA A 157 -12.85 -8.57 19.54
N ASP A 158 -11.79 -9.34 19.82
CA ASP A 158 -10.42 -8.81 19.89
C ASP A 158 -9.92 -8.44 18.48
N ARG A 159 -10.26 -9.22 17.46
CA ARG A 159 -9.94 -8.87 16.05
C ARG A 159 -10.62 -7.58 15.62
N GLU A 160 -11.87 -7.36 16.03
CA GLU A 160 -12.56 -6.09 15.79
C GLU A 160 -11.87 -4.91 16.49
N ARG A 161 -11.34 -5.09 17.71
CA ARG A 161 -10.52 -4.08 18.39
C ARG A 161 -9.26 -3.74 17.57
N PHE A 162 -8.57 -4.72 17.00
CA PHE A 162 -7.38 -4.49 16.18
C PHE A 162 -7.71 -3.82 14.85
N ARG A 163 -8.84 -4.18 14.22
CA ARG A 163 -9.36 -3.48 13.04
C ARG A 163 -9.63 -2.01 13.33
N GLN A 164 -10.25 -1.70 14.47
CA GLN A 164 -10.48 -0.33 14.92
C GLN A 164 -9.17 0.41 15.19
N PHE A 165 -8.20 -0.23 15.85
CA PHE A 165 -6.86 0.32 16.06
C PHE A 165 -6.17 0.68 14.73
N ARG A 166 -6.21 -0.23 13.74
CA ARG A 166 -5.69 -0.01 12.39
C ARG A 166 -6.34 1.20 11.71
N HIS A 167 -7.67 1.35 11.80
CA HIS A 167 -8.41 2.43 11.15
C HIS A 167 -8.32 3.78 11.87
N ALA A 168 -8.07 3.78 13.18
CA ALA A 168 -7.95 5.01 13.95
C ALA A 168 -6.82 5.91 13.45
N LEU A 169 -5.72 5.36 12.94
CA LEU A 169 -4.58 6.13 12.47
C LEU A 169 -4.89 6.93 11.18
N PRO A 170 -5.38 6.33 10.08
CA PRO A 170 -5.84 7.09 8.92
C PRO A 170 -6.87 8.17 9.24
N GLU A 171 -7.82 7.90 10.16
CA GLU A 171 -8.78 8.89 10.64
C GLU A 171 -8.10 10.08 11.31
N LEU A 172 -7.19 9.82 12.26
CA LEU A 172 -6.42 10.85 12.95
C LEU A 172 -5.56 11.68 11.99
N VAL A 173 -4.94 11.05 11.00
CA VAL A 173 -4.16 11.73 9.95
C VAL A 173 -5.05 12.66 9.13
N ASN A 174 -6.22 12.17 8.67
CA ASN A 174 -7.17 12.98 7.90
C ASN A 174 -7.70 14.16 8.72
N ASP A 175 -8.05 13.94 9.98
CA ASP A 175 -8.52 14.99 10.90
C ASP A 175 -7.44 16.05 11.14
N THR A 176 -6.18 15.62 11.33
CA THR A 176 -5.04 16.53 11.53
C THR A 176 -4.81 17.42 10.32
N VAL A 177 -4.80 16.84 9.11
CA VAL A 177 -4.66 17.58 7.85
C VAL A 177 -5.84 18.55 7.64
N ARG A 178 -7.07 18.09 7.91
CA ARG A 178 -8.27 18.94 7.78
C ARG A 178 -8.21 20.15 8.71
N ARG A 179 -7.80 19.96 9.97
CA ARG A 179 -7.71 21.03 10.97
C ARG A 179 -6.60 22.04 10.66
N SER A 180 -5.49 21.59 10.07
CA SER A 180 -4.40 22.50 9.68
C SER A 180 -4.72 23.32 8.42
N GLY A 181 -5.73 22.92 7.63
CA GLY A 181 -6.04 23.54 6.34
C GLY A 181 -5.02 23.18 5.24
N ALA A 182 -4.10 22.25 5.51
CA ALA A 182 -3.09 21.82 4.55
C ALA A 182 -3.67 20.84 3.52
N LEU A 183 -2.98 20.70 2.39
CA LEU A 183 -3.28 19.65 1.43
C LEU A 183 -2.83 18.29 1.98
N LYS A 184 -3.63 17.25 1.74
CA LYS A 184 -3.24 15.87 2.04
C LYS A 184 -2.12 15.44 1.09
N MET A 185 -0.93 15.22 1.66
CA MET A 185 0.29 14.81 0.95
C MET A 185 0.66 13.39 1.39
N ASN A 186 0.59 12.43 0.47
CA ASN A 186 0.91 11.03 0.76
C ASN A 186 1.53 10.29 -0.42
N THR A 187 2.26 9.23 -0.12
CA THR A 187 2.71 8.24 -1.11
C THR A 187 1.70 7.12 -1.28
N ASP A 188 1.80 6.45 -2.43
CA ASP A 188 1.15 5.18 -2.69
C ASP A 188 2.10 4.26 -3.48
N TYR A 189 3.34 4.17 -3.02
CA TYR A 189 4.43 3.57 -3.78
C TYR A 189 4.75 2.19 -3.23
N ALA A 190 5.02 1.24 -4.12
CA ALA A 190 5.52 -0.07 -3.75
C ALA A 190 6.84 -0.35 -4.46
N VAL A 191 7.70 -1.14 -3.82
CA VAL A 191 8.99 -1.59 -4.37
C VAL A 191 9.06 -3.10 -4.34
N PRO A 192 9.96 -3.74 -5.11
CA PRO A 192 10.20 -5.18 -4.94
C PRO A 192 10.54 -5.47 -3.49
N PHE A 193 10.07 -6.60 -2.96
CA PHE A 193 10.19 -6.90 -1.54
C PHE A 193 11.66 -6.86 -1.04
N ALA A 194 12.61 -7.30 -1.87
CA ALA A 194 14.04 -7.24 -1.60
C ALA A 194 14.59 -5.81 -1.39
N ARG A 195 13.86 -4.77 -1.82
CA ARG A 195 14.19 -3.35 -1.68
C ARG A 195 13.41 -2.66 -0.56
N ASN A 196 12.53 -3.36 0.15
CA ASN A 196 11.65 -2.79 1.18
C ASN A 196 12.45 -2.07 2.28
N ARG A 197 13.47 -2.73 2.83
CA ARG A 197 14.35 -2.18 3.86
C ARG A 197 15.08 -0.92 3.39
N GLU A 198 15.63 -0.94 2.17
CA GLU A 198 16.31 0.21 1.57
C GLU A 198 15.36 1.39 1.35
N MET A 199 14.12 1.12 0.90
CA MET A 199 13.11 2.14 0.69
C MET A 199 12.66 2.77 2.02
N LEU A 200 12.40 1.97 3.05
CA LEU A 200 12.05 2.47 4.39
C LEU A 200 13.19 3.29 5.00
N ALA A 201 14.45 2.88 4.83
CA ALA A 201 15.60 3.67 5.26
C ALA A 201 15.68 5.01 4.51
N CYS A 202 15.42 5.02 3.20
CA CYS A 202 15.36 6.25 2.39
C CYS A 202 14.26 7.20 2.90
N TYR A 203 13.06 6.68 3.14
CA TYR A 203 11.94 7.46 3.71
C TYR A 203 12.35 8.08 5.04
N ARG A 204 12.70 7.27 6.04
CA ARG A 204 13.01 7.74 7.40
C ARG A 204 14.08 8.82 7.39
N ARG A 205 15.22 8.57 6.73
CA ARG A 205 16.33 9.53 6.67
C ARG A 205 15.89 10.88 6.10
N ARG A 206 15.24 10.89 4.93
CA ARG A 206 14.84 12.14 4.29
C ARG A 206 13.69 12.83 5.04
N LEU A 207 12.80 12.07 5.66
CA LEU A 207 11.70 12.61 6.45
C LEU A 207 12.17 13.23 7.76
N ASP A 208 13.16 12.64 8.42
CA ASP A 208 13.77 13.22 9.63
C ASP A 208 14.56 14.50 9.32
N GLU A 209 15.22 14.55 8.15
CA GLU A 209 15.92 15.74 7.67
C GLU A 209 14.95 16.89 7.32
N GLU A 210 13.87 16.60 6.59
CA GLU A 210 13.02 17.62 5.94
C GLU A 210 11.71 17.91 6.71
N PHE A 211 11.18 16.93 7.45
CA PHE A 211 9.89 16.97 8.14
C PHE A 211 9.95 16.38 9.57
N PRO A 212 10.94 16.72 10.42
CA PRO A 212 11.11 16.09 11.73
C PRO A 212 9.83 16.15 12.58
N GLY A 213 9.33 14.97 12.98
CA GLY A 213 8.09 14.81 13.76
C GLY A 213 6.79 15.23 13.04
N ARG A 214 6.85 15.57 11.75
CA ARG A 214 5.73 16.04 10.92
C ARG A 214 5.40 15.07 9.79
N TYR A 215 5.54 13.78 10.06
CA TYR A 215 5.13 12.70 9.17
C TYR A 215 4.68 11.50 9.97
N VAL A 216 4.00 10.58 9.30
CA VAL A 216 3.79 9.21 9.77
C VAL A 216 4.01 8.24 8.62
N ILE A 217 4.52 7.05 8.94
CA ILE A 217 4.65 5.94 8.00
C ILE A 217 3.85 4.76 8.53
N PHE A 218 2.88 4.31 7.75
CA PHE A 218 2.09 3.12 8.08
C PHE A 218 1.56 2.44 6.82
N GLY A 219 1.14 1.18 6.94
CA GLY A 219 0.48 0.46 5.85
C GLY A 219 1.10 -0.91 5.56
N HIS A 220 0.83 -1.40 4.35
CA HIS A 220 1.02 -2.77 3.89
C HIS A 220 2.51 -3.15 3.68
N ILE A 221 3.29 -3.19 4.77
CA ILE A 221 4.70 -3.60 4.72
C ILE A 221 4.88 -5.02 4.21
N GLY A 222 3.86 -5.89 4.37
CA GLY A 222 3.83 -7.22 3.79
C GLY A 222 3.97 -7.21 2.26
N ASP A 223 3.48 -6.16 1.60
CA ASP A 223 3.57 -5.96 0.15
C ASP A 223 4.70 -5.00 -0.25
N ALA A 224 5.58 -4.64 0.69
CA ALA A 224 6.56 -3.56 0.52
C ALA A 224 5.92 -2.25 0.03
N HIS A 225 4.74 -1.95 0.57
CA HIS A 225 3.88 -0.83 0.21
C HIS A 225 3.42 -0.11 1.48
N VAL A 226 4.26 0.78 1.99
CA VAL A 226 3.88 1.67 3.09
C VAL A 226 3.43 3.04 2.57
N HIS A 227 2.50 3.65 3.27
CA HIS A 227 2.07 5.02 3.05
C HIS A 227 2.84 5.98 3.95
N VAL A 228 3.64 6.84 3.32
CA VAL A 228 4.17 8.03 3.96
C VAL A 228 3.09 9.10 3.88
N ASN A 229 2.71 9.69 5.02
CA ASN A 229 1.82 10.85 5.09
C ASN A 229 2.60 12.03 5.69
N LEU A 230 2.60 13.16 4.98
CA LEU A 230 3.31 14.38 5.38
C LEU A 230 2.34 15.41 5.95
N PHE A 231 2.68 15.99 7.09
CA PHE A 231 2.01 17.16 7.64
C PHE A 231 2.69 18.44 7.16
N SER A 232 2.35 18.83 5.94
CA SER A 232 2.84 20.06 5.31
C SER A 232 2.18 21.32 5.89
N SER A 233 2.87 22.45 5.78
CA SER A 233 2.24 23.77 5.96
C SER A 233 1.33 24.09 4.76
N PRO A 234 0.15 24.72 4.97
CA PRO A 234 -0.68 25.27 3.90
C PRO A 234 0.05 26.29 3.02
N ASP A 235 1.01 27.02 3.59
CA ASP A 235 1.71 28.13 2.90
C ASP A 235 2.86 27.64 2.01
N ASN A 236 3.37 26.42 2.25
CA ASN A 236 4.47 25.84 1.48
C ASN A 236 4.23 24.36 1.14
N PRO A 237 3.22 24.05 0.31
CA PRO A 237 2.96 22.68 -0.15
C PRO A 237 4.03 22.16 -1.12
N ARG A 238 4.85 23.05 -1.69
CA ARG A 238 5.87 22.70 -2.70
C ARG A 238 6.96 21.81 -2.11
N HIS A 239 7.43 22.12 -0.91
CA HIS A 239 8.45 21.32 -0.22
C HIS A 239 8.04 19.86 -0.05
N ALA A 240 6.80 19.61 0.40
CA ALA A 240 6.25 18.26 0.51
C ALA A 240 6.10 17.60 -0.88
N THR A 241 5.65 18.35 -1.88
CA THR A 241 5.50 17.84 -3.25
C THR A 241 6.83 17.38 -3.84
N ASP A 242 7.88 18.19 -3.68
CA ASP A 242 9.22 17.90 -4.20
C ASP A 242 9.80 16.64 -3.55
N LEU A 243 9.61 16.47 -2.23
CA LEU A 243 10.02 15.26 -1.51
C LEU A 243 9.22 14.01 -1.93
N LEU A 244 7.90 14.12 -2.11
CA LEU A 244 7.09 13.00 -2.62
C LEU A 244 7.50 12.60 -4.06
N LEU A 245 7.96 13.55 -4.87
CA LEU A 245 8.53 13.27 -6.20
C LEU A 245 9.92 12.62 -6.12
N GLU A 246 10.76 13.00 -5.15
CA GLU A 246 12.03 12.31 -4.86
C GLU A 246 11.77 10.82 -4.56
N PHE A 247 10.81 10.55 -3.67
CA PHE A 247 10.37 9.21 -3.33
C PHE A 247 9.78 8.42 -4.50
N ALA A 248 8.99 9.07 -5.37
CA ALA A 248 8.47 8.43 -6.57
C ALA A 248 9.60 7.95 -7.49
N ARG A 249 10.61 8.80 -7.72
CA ARG A 249 11.78 8.45 -8.54
C ARG A 249 12.58 7.31 -7.92
N GLN A 250 12.77 7.32 -6.60
CA GLN A 250 13.46 6.25 -5.89
C GLN A 250 12.72 4.92 -6.03
N ALA A 251 11.39 4.92 -5.88
CA ALA A 251 10.57 3.72 -6.05
C ALA A 251 10.72 3.13 -7.45
N VAL A 252 10.63 3.97 -8.50
CA VAL A 252 10.85 3.54 -9.89
C VAL A 252 12.27 3.02 -10.10
N ALA A 253 13.29 3.70 -9.57
CA ALA A 253 14.69 3.27 -9.69
C ALA A 253 14.94 1.88 -9.06
N PHE A 254 14.17 1.54 -8.03
CA PHE A 254 14.17 0.20 -7.42
C PHE A 254 13.36 -0.84 -8.18
N GLY A 255 12.77 -0.51 -9.33
CA GLY A 255 11.90 -1.39 -10.12
C GLY A 255 10.47 -1.47 -9.57
N GLY A 256 10.07 -0.49 -8.78
CA GLY A 256 8.76 -0.36 -8.15
C GLY A 256 7.71 0.39 -8.97
N THR A 257 6.64 0.80 -8.30
CA THR A 257 5.53 1.57 -8.87
C THR A 257 5.25 2.85 -8.08
N VAL A 258 4.73 3.86 -8.79
CA VAL A 258 4.23 5.11 -8.21
C VAL A 258 2.76 5.06 -7.78
N SER A 259 2.08 3.92 -8.01
CA SER A 259 0.70 3.67 -7.57
C SER A 259 0.49 2.18 -7.33
N ALA A 260 0.39 1.79 -6.06
CA ALA A 260 0.12 0.41 -5.67
C ALA A 260 -1.38 0.10 -5.64
N GLU A 261 -2.21 0.98 -5.06
CA GLU A 261 -3.63 0.68 -4.77
C GLU A 261 -4.61 1.78 -5.19
N HIS A 262 -4.27 3.05 -4.99
CA HIS A 262 -5.23 4.15 -5.09
C HIS A 262 -5.54 4.56 -6.54
N GLY A 263 -4.72 4.12 -7.50
CA GLY A 263 -4.66 4.71 -8.83
C GLY A 263 -4.04 6.10 -8.82
N LEU A 264 -3.85 6.65 -10.01
CA LEU A 264 -3.25 7.98 -10.19
C LEU A 264 -4.31 9.08 -10.27
N GLY A 265 -5.46 8.77 -10.86
CA GLY A 265 -6.51 9.73 -11.16
C GLY A 265 -5.99 10.90 -11.99
N LYS A 266 -6.60 12.06 -11.76
CA LYS A 266 -6.12 13.34 -12.31
C LYS A 266 -4.99 13.95 -11.49
N ARG A 267 -5.00 13.71 -10.17
CA ARG A 267 -4.09 14.37 -9.22
C ARG A 267 -2.65 13.89 -9.37
N LYS A 268 -2.46 12.58 -9.58
CA LYS A 268 -1.14 11.95 -9.66
C LYS A 268 -0.78 11.51 -11.09
N ALA A 269 -1.57 11.88 -12.11
CA ALA A 269 -1.28 11.57 -13.52
C ALA A 269 0.15 11.95 -13.94
N HIS A 270 0.68 13.04 -13.39
CA HIS A 270 2.05 13.50 -13.64
C HIS A 270 3.15 12.53 -13.18
N LEU A 271 2.83 11.52 -12.35
CA LEU A 271 3.77 10.47 -11.92
C LEU A 271 3.90 9.35 -12.97
N LEU A 272 2.93 9.19 -13.86
CA LEU A 272 2.94 8.10 -14.85
C LEU A 272 4.18 8.17 -15.76
N LYS A 273 4.60 9.37 -16.15
CA LYS A 273 5.82 9.63 -16.92
C LYS A 273 7.13 9.39 -16.17
N LEU A 274 7.07 9.22 -14.85
CA LEU A 274 8.25 8.81 -14.08
C LEU A 274 8.47 7.29 -14.21
N GLN A 275 7.39 6.52 -14.31
CA GLN A 275 7.42 5.07 -14.33
C GLN A 275 7.54 4.49 -15.75
N TYR A 276 6.95 5.17 -16.75
CA TYR A 276 6.87 4.68 -18.12
C TYR A 276 7.55 5.61 -19.11
N THR A 277 8.16 5.02 -20.15
CA THR A 277 8.74 5.75 -21.28
C THR A 277 7.64 6.35 -22.17
N GLU A 278 7.99 7.33 -23.01
CA GLU A 278 7.01 7.94 -23.91
C GLU A 278 6.40 6.92 -24.91
N GLU A 279 7.19 5.94 -25.35
CA GLU A 279 6.70 4.84 -26.20
C GLU A 279 5.63 4.00 -25.49
N GLN A 280 5.87 3.66 -24.22
CA GLN A 280 4.92 2.91 -23.40
C GLN A 280 3.66 3.74 -23.12
N LEU A 281 3.81 5.02 -22.81
CA LEU A 281 2.68 5.94 -22.66
C LEU A 281 1.85 6.02 -23.94
N GLU A 282 2.50 6.07 -25.11
CA GLU A 282 1.81 6.13 -26.39
C GLU A 282 1.05 4.84 -26.71
N ALA A 283 1.58 3.67 -26.33
CA ALA A 283 0.83 2.42 -26.40
C ALA A 283 -0.46 2.49 -25.55
N MET A 284 -0.38 3.01 -24.32
CA MET A 284 -1.57 3.23 -23.50
C MET A 284 -2.55 4.24 -24.12
N ARG A 285 -2.06 5.33 -24.73
CA ARG A 285 -2.91 6.29 -25.44
C ARG A 285 -3.57 5.68 -26.68
N ALA A 286 -2.90 4.78 -27.38
CA ALA A 286 -3.46 4.08 -28.54
C ALA A 286 -4.67 3.22 -28.13
N VAL A 287 -4.57 2.49 -27.02
CA VAL A 287 -5.69 1.75 -26.41
C VAL A 287 -6.84 2.70 -26.07
N LYS A 288 -6.54 3.81 -25.38
CA LYS A 288 -7.54 4.83 -25.01
C LYS A 288 -8.27 5.37 -26.23
N ARG A 289 -7.56 5.78 -27.29
CA ARG A 289 -8.17 6.30 -28.53
C ARG A 289 -8.99 5.26 -29.26
N ARG A 290 -8.63 3.98 -29.16
CA ARG A 290 -9.41 2.89 -29.76
C ARG A 290 -10.77 2.73 -29.09
N LEU A 291 -10.81 2.73 -27.76
CA LEU A 291 -12.04 2.50 -26.99
C LEU A 291 -12.86 3.77 -26.75
N ASP A 292 -12.22 4.93 -26.77
CA ASP A 292 -12.86 6.22 -26.62
C ASP A 292 -12.30 7.25 -27.63
N PRO A 293 -12.69 7.15 -28.92
CA PRO A 293 -12.18 8.02 -29.97
C PRO A 293 -12.61 9.49 -29.85
N GLN A 294 -13.63 9.77 -29.03
CA GLN A 294 -14.12 11.13 -28.76
C GLN A 294 -13.49 11.74 -27.50
N ASP A 295 -12.64 10.97 -26.81
CA ASP A 295 -12.01 11.31 -25.54
C ASP A 295 -13.00 11.89 -24.53
N ILE A 296 -14.15 11.24 -24.34
CA ILE A 296 -15.20 11.71 -23.41
C ILE A 296 -15.08 11.08 -22.00
N LEU A 297 -14.49 9.89 -21.91
CA LEU A 297 -14.36 9.13 -20.67
C LEU A 297 -13.11 9.56 -19.90
N GLY A 298 -13.27 9.89 -18.61
CA GLY A 298 -12.13 10.09 -17.72
C GLY A 298 -11.16 11.22 -18.12
N ARG A 299 -11.57 12.23 -18.89
CA ARG A 299 -10.70 13.35 -19.35
C ARG A 299 -9.71 13.85 -18.28
N GLY A 300 -8.43 13.86 -18.64
CA GLY A 300 -7.32 14.28 -17.77
C GLY A 300 -6.90 13.25 -16.72
N THR A 301 -7.43 12.02 -16.78
CA THR A 301 -7.03 10.89 -15.93
C THR A 301 -5.98 10.08 -16.66
N LEU A 302 -4.90 9.70 -15.96
CA LEU A 302 -3.69 9.03 -16.48
C LEU A 302 -2.89 9.85 -17.50
N PHE A 303 -3.53 10.32 -18.56
CA PHE A 303 -2.96 11.18 -19.58
C PHE A 303 -3.41 12.61 -19.32
N GLY A 304 -2.48 13.57 -19.37
CA GLY A 304 -2.82 14.99 -19.28
C GLY A 304 -3.87 15.38 -20.32
N ALA A 305 -4.55 16.50 -20.08
CA ALA A 305 -5.44 17.11 -21.07
C ALA A 305 -4.66 17.65 -22.27
#